data_AF-A0ABD5DVF7-F1
#
_entry.id   AF-A0ABD5DVF7-F1
#
_cell.length_a   1.000
_cell.length_b   1.000
_cell.length_c   1.000
_cell.angle_alpha   90.00
_cell.angle_beta   90.00
_cell.angle_gamma   90.00
#
_symmetry.space_group_name_H-M   'P 1'
#
loop_
_entity.id
_entity.type
_entity.pdbx_description
1 polymer ?
#
loop_
_entity_poly.entity_id
_entity_poly.type
_entity_poly.pdbx_seq_one_letter_code
_entity_poly.pdbx_strand_id
1 'polypeptide(L)'
;DFGGCRLSLATPVDEAWNGPAALDGKRIATSYPHLLKRYLDQKGISFKSCLLNGSVEVAPRAGLADAICDLVSTGATLEANGLREVE
;
A
#
# COMPACT_ATOMS: atom_id res chain seq x y z
N ASP A 1 -16.44 15.69 -14.09
CA ASP A 1 -15.73 14.69 -13.28
C ASP A 1 -14.96 15.35 -12.16
N PHE A 2 -15.16 14.89 -10.92
CA PHE A 2 -14.45 15.35 -9.73
C PHE A 2 -14.04 14.15 -8.88
N GLY A 3 -12.94 14.25 -8.13
CA GLY A 3 -12.53 13.20 -7.17
C GLY A 3 -11.86 11.96 -7.78
N GLY A 4 -11.23 12.09 -8.95
CA GLY A 4 -10.49 11.00 -9.57
C GLY A 4 -9.40 10.45 -8.64
N CYS A 5 -9.59 9.22 -8.16
CA CYS A 5 -8.64 8.48 -7.37
C CYS A 5 -8.79 6.99 -7.65
N ARG A 6 -7.75 6.23 -7.31
CA ARG A 6 -7.71 4.77 -7.37
C ARG A 6 -7.13 4.24 -6.08
N LEU A 7 -7.54 3.04 -5.68
CA LEU A 7 -6.92 2.35 -4.57
C LEU A 7 -5.66 1.65 -5.12
N SER A 8 -4.50 1.99 -4.57
CA SER A 8 -3.22 1.51 -5.11
C SER A 8 -2.32 0.96 -4.03
N LEU A 9 -1.48 0.00 -4.42
CA LEU A 9 -0.36 -0.48 -3.62
C LEU A 9 0.86 0.41 -3.85
N ALA A 10 1.57 0.71 -2.77
CA ALA A 10 2.84 1.42 -2.84
C ALA A 10 3.88 0.83 -1.89
N THR A 11 5.14 0.82 -2.33
CA THR A 11 6.30 0.34 -1.59
C THR A 11 7.36 1.45 -1.49
N PRO A 12 8.36 1.33 -0.59
CA PRO A 12 9.54 2.17 -0.63
C PRO A 12 10.19 2.20 -2.02
N VAL A 13 10.70 3.36 -2.43
CA VAL A 13 11.30 3.58 -3.77
C VAL A 13 12.50 2.69 -4.05
N ASP A 14 13.23 2.32 -3.02
CA ASP A 14 14.43 1.47 -3.03
C ASP A 14 14.11 -0.02 -2.97
N GLU A 15 12.85 -0.39 -2.69
CA GLU A 15 12.44 -1.78 -2.63
C GLU A 15 12.14 -2.35 -4.02
N ALA A 16 12.77 -3.47 -4.37
CA ALA A 16 12.51 -4.17 -5.63
C ALA A 16 11.06 -4.67 -5.71
N TRP A 17 10.40 -4.45 -6.86
CA TRP A 17 9.04 -4.91 -7.12
C TRP A 17 9.04 -5.94 -8.24
N ASN A 18 8.68 -7.18 -7.90
CA ASN A 18 8.55 -8.29 -8.85
C ASN A 18 7.09 -8.75 -8.99
N GLY A 19 6.14 -7.83 -8.73
CA GLY A 19 4.72 -8.09 -8.70
C GLY A 19 4.17 -8.43 -7.30
N PRO A 20 2.85 -8.67 -7.20
CA PRO A 20 2.14 -8.80 -5.92
C PRO A 20 2.69 -9.89 -4.99
N ALA A 21 3.30 -10.95 -5.52
CA ALA A 21 3.90 -12.02 -4.71
C ALA A 21 4.99 -11.50 -3.76
N ALA A 22 5.62 -10.35 -4.06
CA ALA A 22 6.56 -9.69 -3.16
C ALA A 22 5.92 -9.18 -1.85
N LEU A 23 4.58 -9.19 -1.75
CA LEU A 23 3.83 -8.82 -0.55
C LEU A 23 3.54 -10.00 0.39
N ASP A 24 3.91 -11.22 0.02
CA ASP A 24 3.62 -12.39 0.85
C ASP A 24 4.33 -12.32 2.20
N GLY A 25 3.55 -12.49 3.27
CA GLY A 25 4.00 -12.36 4.66
C GLY A 25 4.25 -10.94 5.14
N LYS A 26 4.20 -9.92 4.27
CA LYS A 26 4.46 -8.52 4.63
C LYS A 26 3.34 -7.92 5.47
N ARG A 27 3.69 -6.87 6.18
CA ARG A 27 2.73 -6.01 6.87
C ARG A 27 2.36 -4.84 5.97
N ILE A 28 1.07 -4.65 5.73
CA ILE A 28 0.58 -3.60 4.82
C ILE A 28 -0.30 -2.64 5.60
N ALA A 29 0.05 -1.36 5.56
CA ALA A 29 -0.77 -0.30 6.16
C ALA A 29 -1.89 0.11 5.19
N THR A 30 -3.11 0.20 5.70
CA THR A 30 -4.27 0.58 4.87
C THR A 30 -5.44 1.05 5.73
N SER A 31 -6.23 1.97 5.16
CA SER A 31 -7.57 2.31 5.67
C SER A 31 -8.65 1.36 5.12
N TYR A 32 -8.31 0.48 4.17
CA TYR A 32 -9.23 -0.36 3.41
C TYR A 32 -8.91 -1.87 3.51
N PRO A 33 -8.80 -2.45 4.71
CA PRO A 33 -8.26 -3.81 4.92
C PRO A 33 -9.07 -4.90 4.21
N HIS A 34 -10.39 -4.75 4.11
CA HIS A 34 -11.24 -5.74 3.45
C HIS A 34 -11.08 -5.75 1.93
N LEU A 35 -10.88 -4.59 1.31
CA LEU A 35 -10.64 -4.48 -0.13
C LEU A 35 -9.27 -5.05 -0.49
N LEU A 36 -8.23 -4.67 0.28
CA LEU A 36 -6.90 -5.22 0.15
C LEU A 36 -6.89 -6.74 0.33
N LYS A 37 -7.56 -7.24 1.38
CA LYS A 37 -7.66 -8.67 1.64
C LYS A 37 -8.29 -9.41 0.45
N ARG A 38 -9.41 -8.92 -0.07
CA ARG A 38 -10.07 -9.55 -1.22
C ARG A 38 -9.14 -9.61 -2.45
N TYR A 39 -8.39 -8.56 -2.71
CA TYR A 39 -7.43 -8.52 -3.83
C TYR A 39 -6.27 -9.52 -3.64
N LEU A 40 -5.69 -9.58 -2.43
CA LEU A 40 -4.57 -10.50 -2.15
C LEU A 40 -5.02 -11.96 -2.04
N ASP A 41 -6.21 -12.23 -1.51
CA ASP A 41 -6.79 -13.58 -1.46
C ASP A 41 -6.96 -14.17 -2.86
N GLN A 42 -7.40 -13.37 -3.83
CA GLN A 42 -7.54 -13.79 -5.24
C GLN A 42 -6.21 -14.19 -5.89
N LYS A 43 -5.10 -13.72 -5.32
CA LYS A 43 -3.73 -14.02 -5.77
C LYS A 43 -3.02 -15.05 -4.89
N GLY A 44 -3.68 -15.56 -3.84
CA GLY A 44 -3.10 -16.50 -2.90
C GLY A 44 -2.00 -15.91 -2.00
N ILE A 45 -2.03 -14.59 -1.77
CA ILE A 45 -0.99 -13.86 -1.01
C ILE A 45 -1.48 -13.61 0.41
N SER A 46 -0.68 -13.99 1.40
CA SER A 46 -0.95 -13.72 2.81
C SER A 46 -0.29 -12.43 3.24
N PHE A 47 -0.92 -11.66 4.13
CA PHE A 47 -0.34 -10.43 4.67
C PHE A 47 -0.83 -10.15 6.09
N LYS A 48 -0.15 -9.25 6.80
CA LYS A 48 -0.59 -8.72 8.09
C LYS A 48 -1.15 -7.32 7.87
N SER A 49 -2.41 -7.06 8.20
CA SER A 49 -2.97 -5.71 8.10
C SER A 49 -2.47 -4.82 9.23
N CYS A 50 -1.99 -3.63 8.90
CA CYS A 50 -1.85 -2.50 9.83
C CYS A 50 -2.97 -1.51 9.52
N LEU A 51 -4.07 -1.58 10.28
CA LEU A 51 -5.19 -0.66 10.08
C LEU A 51 -4.80 0.73 10.59
N LEU A 52 -4.89 1.72 9.71
CA LEU A 52 -4.71 3.14 10.05
C LEU A 52 -5.96 3.91 9.65
N ASN A 53 -6.24 4.99 10.37
CA ASN A 53 -7.36 5.90 10.12
C ASN A 53 -6.96 7.16 9.31
N GLY A 54 -5.68 7.24 8.92
CA GLY A 54 -5.09 8.32 8.13
C GLY A 54 -3.56 8.27 8.21
N SER A 55 -2.89 9.12 7.43
CA SER A 55 -1.42 9.18 7.35
C SER A 55 -0.77 7.82 7.06
N VAL A 56 -1.39 7.04 6.15
CA VAL A 56 -0.94 5.69 5.81
C VAL A 56 0.50 5.72 5.26
N GLU A 57 0.83 6.78 4.52
CA GLU A 57 2.14 7.05 3.92
C GLU A 57 3.29 7.16 4.94
N VAL A 58 2.98 7.40 6.21
CA VAL A 58 3.98 7.49 7.29
C VAL A 58 4.35 6.11 7.84
N ALA A 59 3.52 5.09 7.63
CA ALA A 59 3.71 3.77 8.23
C ALA A 59 5.04 3.09 7.84
N PRO A 60 5.50 3.14 6.57
CA PRO A 60 6.77 2.53 6.19
C PRO A 60 7.97 3.17 6.88
N ARG A 61 8.08 4.50 6.84
CA ARG A 61 9.19 5.22 7.51
C ARG A 61 9.17 5.09 9.04
N ALA A 62 8.01 4.82 9.63
CA ALA A 62 7.87 4.58 11.06
C ALA A 62 8.16 3.12 11.47
N GLY A 63 8.48 2.24 10.52
CA GLY A 63 8.68 0.80 10.78
C GLY A 63 7.39 0.07 11.16
N LEU A 64 6.23 0.67 10.88
CA LEU A 64 4.93 0.10 11.22
C LEU A 64 4.40 -0.83 10.13
N ALA A 65 4.83 -0.69 8.89
CA ALA A 65 4.45 -1.53 7.75
C ALA A 65 5.58 -1.60 6.72
N ASP A 66 5.56 -2.62 5.86
CA ASP A 66 6.53 -2.80 4.77
C ASP A 66 6.03 -2.17 3.46
N ALA A 67 4.70 -2.08 3.30
CA ALA A 67 4.03 -1.48 2.15
C ALA A 67 2.74 -0.78 2.59
N ILE A 68 2.11 -0.04 1.69
CA ILE A 68 0.81 0.58 1.92
C ILE A 68 -0.20 0.24 0.83
N CYS A 69 -1.48 0.33 1.17
CA CYS A 69 -2.60 0.32 0.23
C CYS A 69 -3.54 1.47 0.58
N ASP A 70 -3.60 2.51 -0.27
CA ASP A 70 -4.41 3.70 -0.01
C ASP A 70 -4.90 4.38 -1.30
N LEU A 71 -5.78 5.36 -1.17
CA LEU A 71 -6.26 6.14 -2.31
C LEU A 71 -5.16 7.07 -2.85
N VAL A 72 -4.89 6.92 -4.14
CA VAL A 72 -3.93 7.73 -4.88
C VAL A 72 -4.66 8.52 -5.96
N SER A 73 -4.40 9.84 -5.99
CA SER A 73 -4.82 10.71 -7.09
C SER A 73 -3.63 11.02 -8.00
N THR A 74 -2.81 12.01 -7.63
CA THR A 74 -1.61 12.42 -8.39
C THR A 74 -0.34 11.67 -8.00
N GLY A 75 -0.30 11.05 -6.82
CA GLY A 75 0.90 10.38 -6.28
C GLY A 75 1.84 11.26 -5.46
N ALA A 76 1.61 12.58 -5.38
CA ALA A 76 2.50 13.52 -4.68
C ALA A 76 2.76 13.14 -3.19
N THR A 77 1.74 12.62 -2.50
CA THR A 77 1.87 12.15 -1.11
C THR A 77 2.81 10.95 -0.97
N LEU A 78 2.81 10.04 -1.95
CA LEU A 78 3.72 8.90 -1.98
C LEU A 78 5.16 9.37 -2.15
N GLU A 79 5.39 10.23 -3.15
CA GLU A 79 6.71 10.78 -3.47
C GLU A 79 7.31 11.52 -2.27
N ALA A 80 6.51 12.37 -1.61
CA ALA A 80 6.93 13.10 -0.40
C ALA A 80 7.34 12.19 0.77
N ASN A 81 6.94 10.91 0.76
CA ASN A 81 7.28 9.93 1.78
C ASN A 81 8.21 8.82 1.27
N GLY A 82 8.84 9.00 0.10
CA GLY A 82 9.77 8.01 -0.45
C GLY A 82 9.10 6.71 -0.88
N LEU A 83 7.82 6.78 -1.27
CA LEU A 83 7.04 5.65 -1.77
C LEU A 83 6.82 5.78 -3.27
N ARG A 84 6.71 4.63 -3.93
CA ARG A 84 6.27 4.52 -5.32
C ARG A 84 5.07 3.62 -5.42
N GLU A 85 4.16 3.99 -6.30
CA GLU A 85 3.04 3.13 -6.68
C GLU A 85 3.55 1.93 -7.49
N VAL A 86 2.98 0.75 -7.24
CA VAL A 86 3.41 -0.51 -7.85
C VAL A 86 2.29 -1.34 -8.46
N GLU A 87 1.04 -1.13 -8.02
CA GLU A 87 -0.17 -1.73 -8.60
C GLU A 87 -1.44 -0.92 -8.28
#